data_AF-A0A5M6D967-F1
#
_entry.id   AF-A0A5M6D967-F1
#
_cell.length_a   1.000
_cell.length_b   1.000
_cell.length_c   1.000
_cell.angle_alpha   90.00
_cell.angle_beta   90.00
_cell.angle_gamma   90.00
#
_symmetry.space_group_name_H-M   'P 1'
#
loop_
_entity.id
_entity.type
_entity.pdbx_description
1 polymer ?
#
loop_
_entity_poly.entity_id
_entity_poly.type
_entity_poly.pdbx_seq_one_letter_code
_entity_poly.pdbx_strand_id
1 'polypeptide(L)'
;MNIQEGFKIDEPDIFIPWDIDEYTLTQKLDGHGFTHVTTGYYTILCKSLNGLNCMLGFHFEPGKNGFLNELEFFRTDFSNQEKSFNDFQSHFEAEFGKPTSESNGNEGFKNYAWNLDNVQIVHYVFDRFGPEEHMRIKRIKKHDNSYKQANNIKRNDSEFNKLWSRLIGK
;
A
#
# COMPACT_ATOMS: atom_id res chain seq x y z
N MET A 1 7.81 10.72 8.98
CA MET A 1 6.99 9.58 9.49
C MET A 1 7.74 8.25 9.36
N ASN A 2 7.42 7.20 10.13
CA ASN A 2 7.91 5.83 9.85
C ASN A 2 6.85 5.03 9.09
N ILE A 3 6.91 5.09 7.75
CA ILE A 3 5.88 4.49 6.89
C ILE A 3 5.85 2.95 6.99
N GLN A 4 6.92 2.32 7.48
CA GLN A 4 6.99 0.87 7.66
C GLN A 4 6.06 0.36 8.78
N GLU A 5 5.71 1.23 9.74
CA GLU A 5 4.85 0.92 10.89
C GLU A 5 3.38 1.31 10.63
N GLY A 6 3.15 2.37 9.87
CA GLY A 6 1.81 2.87 9.60
C GLY A 6 1.86 4.24 8.93
N PHE A 7 0.72 4.93 8.95
CA PHE A 7 0.56 6.23 8.31
C PHE A 7 0.02 7.27 9.28
N LYS A 8 0.52 8.50 9.18
CA LYS A 8 0.08 9.63 9.97
C LYS A 8 -0.75 10.59 9.12
N ILE A 9 -1.93 10.93 9.60
CA ILE A 9 -2.76 12.01 9.07
C ILE A 9 -2.38 13.29 9.82
N ASP A 10 -2.30 14.42 9.11
CA ASP A 10 -1.92 15.69 9.72
C ASP A 10 -3.12 16.32 10.42
N GLU A 11 -4.28 16.35 9.75
CA GLU A 11 -5.55 16.78 10.32
C GLU A 11 -6.69 15.84 9.87
N PRO A 12 -7.31 15.07 10.78
CA PRO A 12 -7.00 15.00 12.23
C PRO A 12 -5.63 14.37 12.52
N ASP A 13 -4.94 14.83 13.58
CA ASP A 13 -3.61 14.35 13.99
C ASP A 13 -3.69 12.93 14.58
N ILE A 14 -3.70 11.93 13.69
CA ILE A 14 -3.94 10.53 14.04
C ILE A 14 -2.95 9.63 13.31
N PHE A 15 -2.33 8.72 14.07
CA PHE A 15 -1.53 7.63 13.53
C PHE A 15 -2.34 6.34 13.37
N ILE A 16 -2.24 5.74 12.18
CA ILE A 16 -2.93 4.55 11.71
C ILE A 16 -1.89 3.45 11.44
N PRO A 17 -1.74 2.45 12.33
CA PRO A 17 -0.79 1.37 12.12
C PRO A 17 -1.30 0.41 11.03
N TRP A 18 -0.39 -0.25 10.33
CA TRP A 18 -0.77 -1.16 9.23
C TRP A 18 -1.50 -2.43 9.69
N ASP A 19 -1.41 -2.82 10.95
CA ASP A 19 -2.11 -3.97 11.53
C ASP A 19 -3.44 -3.59 12.18
N ILE A 20 -3.96 -2.39 11.89
CA ILE A 20 -5.29 -1.99 12.35
C ILE A 20 -6.37 -2.78 11.60
N ASP A 21 -7.39 -3.21 12.34
CA ASP A 21 -8.62 -3.78 11.79
C ASP A 21 -9.70 -2.70 11.53
N GLU A 22 -10.73 -3.06 10.77
CA GLU A 22 -11.82 -2.16 10.36
C GLU A 22 -12.57 -1.53 11.55
N TYR A 23 -12.80 -2.32 12.61
CA TYR A 23 -13.52 -1.86 13.80
C TYR A 23 -12.70 -0.80 14.54
N THR A 24 -11.42 -1.08 14.76
CA THR A 24 -10.49 -0.21 15.46
C THR A 24 -10.24 1.08 14.66
N LEU A 25 -10.16 1.01 13.32
CA LEU A 25 -10.08 2.21 12.48
C LEU A 25 -11.32 3.08 12.65
N THR A 26 -12.51 2.48 12.59
CA THR A 26 -13.78 3.20 12.73
C THR A 26 -13.87 3.92 14.08
N GLN A 27 -13.45 3.28 15.17
CA GLN A 27 -13.41 3.93 16.49
C GLN A 27 -12.40 5.09 16.54
N LYS A 28 -11.21 4.94 15.93
CA LYS A 28 -10.20 6.00 15.89
C LYS A 28 -10.63 7.23 15.09
N LEU A 29 -11.42 7.03 14.04
CA LEU A 29 -11.85 8.10 13.13
C LEU A 29 -13.28 8.59 13.40
N ASP A 30 -13.89 8.12 14.48
CA ASP A 30 -15.23 8.55 14.87
C ASP A 30 -15.29 10.07 15.11
N GLY A 31 -16.36 10.70 14.62
CA GLY A 31 -16.51 12.16 14.67
C GLY A 31 -15.66 12.97 13.68
N HIS A 32 -14.82 12.36 12.85
CA HIS A 32 -13.94 13.06 11.90
C HIS A 32 -14.42 13.06 10.44
N GLY A 33 -15.71 12.81 10.18
CA GLY A 33 -16.25 12.78 8.81
C GLY A 33 -15.81 11.56 7.99
N PHE A 34 -15.44 10.48 8.66
CA PHE A 34 -15.13 9.19 8.06
C PHE A 34 -16.38 8.55 7.44
N THR A 35 -16.26 8.00 6.24
CA THR A 35 -17.35 7.43 5.44
C THR A 35 -17.05 5.98 5.06
N HIS A 36 -18.00 5.08 5.30
CA HIS A 36 -17.95 3.71 4.78
C HIS A 36 -18.48 3.70 3.33
N VAL A 37 -17.65 3.26 2.38
CA VAL A 37 -18.01 3.21 0.96
C VAL A 37 -18.55 1.84 0.59
N THR A 38 -17.79 0.80 0.92
CA THR A 38 -18.18 -0.61 0.76
C THR A 38 -17.35 -1.48 1.70
N THR A 39 -17.67 -2.76 1.78
CA THR A 39 -16.95 -3.74 2.61
C THR A 39 -15.44 -3.68 2.35
N GLY A 40 -14.67 -3.41 3.40
CA GLY A 40 -13.22 -3.26 3.34
C GLY A 40 -12.72 -1.96 2.72
N TYR A 41 -13.59 -0.97 2.47
CA TYR A 41 -13.21 0.33 1.90
C TYR A 41 -13.91 1.50 2.58
N TYR A 42 -13.09 2.40 3.11
CA TYR A 42 -13.54 3.59 3.82
C TYR A 42 -12.77 4.82 3.37
N THR A 43 -13.32 6.01 3.56
CA THR A 43 -12.70 7.27 3.14
C THR A 43 -12.87 8.38 4.17
N ILE A 44 -11.92 9.31 4.22
CA ILE A 44 -12.00 10.54 5.02
C ILE A 44 -11.48 11.72 4.20
N LEU A 45 -12.08 12.90 4.36
CA LEU A 45 -11.48 14.16 3.91
C LEU A 45 -10.52 14.64 4.99
N CYS A 46 -9.25 14.86 4.64
CA CYS A 46 -8.23 15.22 5.62
C CYS A 46 -7.16 16.15 5.04
N LYS A 47 -6.26 16.59 5.92
CA LYS A 47 -4.92 17.04 5.52
C LYS A 47 -3.90 15.95 5.82
N SER A 48 -2.98 15.74 4.88
CA SER A 48 -1.92 14.74 5.02
C SER A 48 -0.65 15.17 4.29
N LEU A 49 0.43 14.40 4.37
CA LEU A 49 1.66 14.62 3.61
C LEU A 49 2.19 16.06 3.68
N ASN A 50 2.23 16.64 4.88
CA ASN A 50 2.63 18.03 5.13
C ASN A 50 1.62 19.06 4.61
N GLY A 51 0.33 18.85 4.90
CA GLY A 51 -0.74 19.83 4.68
C GLY A 51 -1.50 19.72 3.35
N LEU A 52 -1.29 18.66 2.57
CA LEU A 52 -2.06 18.34 1.37
C LEU A 52 -3.52 18.07 1.74
N ASN A 53 -4.44 18.85 1.17
CA ASN A 53 -5.88 18.57 1.29
C ASN A 53 -6.25 17.47 0.28
N CYS A 54 -6.77 16.34 0.76
CA CYS A 54 -7.17 15.22 -0.09
C CYS A 54 -8.24 14.35 0.59
N MET A 55 -8.88 13.50 -0.22
CA MET A 55 -9.55 12.31 0.28
C MET A 55 -8.51 11.21 0.50
N LEU A 56 -8.57 10.56 1.65
CA LEU A 56 -7.77 9.39 1.98
C LEU A 56 -8.68 8.17 2.11
N GLY A 57 -8.46 7.18 1.24
CA GLY A 57 -9.11 5.89 1.22
C GLY A 57 -8.30 4.83 1.98
N PHE A 58 -8.99 3.98 2.74
CA PHE A 58 -8.44 2.88 3.51
C PHE A 58 -8.97 1.56 2.95
N HIS A 59 -8.08 0.74 2.40
CA HIS A 59 -8.42 -0.57 1.81
C HIS A 59 -7.93 -1.70 2.73
N PHE A 60 -8.84 -2.59 3.09
CA PHE A 60 -8.60 -3.73 3.98
C PHE A 60 -8.55 -5.04 3.19
N GLU A 61 -7.63 -5.94 3.58
CA GLU A 61 -7.49 -7.25 2.93
C GLU A 61 -7.32 -8.40 3.96
N PRO A 62 -8.17 -9.46 3.89
CA PRO A 62 -9.38 -9.56 3.07
C PRO A 62 -10.40 -8.49 3.48
N GLY A 63 -11.33 -8.11 2.59
CA GLY A 63 -12.25 -7.00 2.86
C GLY A 63 -13.22 -7.18 4.04
N LYS A 64 -13.21 -8.33 4.71
CA LYS A 64 -13.95 -8.58 5.96
C LYS A 64 -13.03 -9.18 7.00
N ASN A 65 -12.99 -8.57 8.19
CA ASN A 65 -12.09 -8.96 9.27
C ASN A 65 -10.61 -8.95 8.83
N GLY A 66 -10.29 -8.09 7.86
CA GLY A 66 -8.94 -7.90 7.38
C GLY A 66 -8.20 -6.82 8.13
N PHE A 67 -6.97 -6.59 7.67
CA PHE A 67 -6.13 -5.51 8.15
C PHE A 67 -5.90 -4.50 7.04
N LEU A 68 -5.57 -3.28 7.43
CA LEU A 68 -5.20 -2.23 6.49
C LEU A 68 -4.06 -2.71 5.59
N ASN A 69 -4.26 -2.62 4.29
CA ASN A 69 -3.32 -3.11 3.29
C ASN A 69 -2.86 -2.00 2.34
N GLU A 70 -3.75 -1.05 2.05
CA GLU A 70 -3.48 0.01 1.09
C GLU A 70 -4.18 1.30 1.49
N LEU A 71 -3.50 2.41 1.24
CA LEU A 71 -4.01 3.77 1.31
C LEU A 71 -4.09 4.34 -0.10
N GLU A 72 -5.20 5.00 -0.40
CA GLU A 72 -5.45 5.64 -1.68
C GLU A 72 -5.70 7.13 -1.47
N PHE A 73 -5.02 7.98 -2.24
CA PHE A 73 -5.18 9.42 -2.16
C PHE A 73 -5.86 9.90 -3.43
N PHE A 74 -6.85 10.77 -3.28
CA PHE A 74 -7.57 11.30 -4.44
C PHE A 74 -8.21 12.65 -4.10
N ARG A 75 -8.69 13.34 -5.15
CA ARG A 75 -9.48 14.56 -5.03
C ARG A 75 -10.88 14.31 -5.56
N THR A 76 -11.79 15.23 -5.24
CA THR A 76 -13.13 15.26 -5.85
C THR A 76 -13.19 16.16 -7.08
N ASP A 77 -12.21 17.05 -7.25
CA ASP A 77 -12.08 17.96 -8.40
C ASP A 77 -10.78 17.68 -9.15
N PHE A 78 -10.92 17.29 -10.42
CA PHE A 78 -9.83 17.04 -11.37
C PHE A 78 -9.89 17.96 -12.59
N SER A 79 -10.53 19.14 -12.46
CA SER A 79 -10.62 20.14 -13.53
C SER A 79 -9.26 20.56 -14.10
N ASN A 80 -8.20 20.45 -13.29
CA ASN A 80 -6.82 20.63 -13.73
C ASN A 80 -5.94 19.47 -13.22
N GLN A 81 -5.88 18.40 -14.02
CA GLN A 81 -5.13 17.19 -13.71
C GLN A 81 -3.62 17.45 -13.57
N GLU A 82 -3.02 18.29 -14.42
CA GLU A 82 -1.60 18.60 -14.32
C GLU A 82 -1.25 19.29 -13.01
N LYS A 83 -2.08 20.26 -12.58
CA LYS A 83 -1.93 20.90 -11.28
C LYS A 83 -2.12 19.89 -10.14
N SER A 84 -3.10 19.00 -10.23
CA SER A 84 -3.32 17.94 -9.23
C SER A 84 -2.08 17.06 -9.09
N PHE A 85 -1.61 16.52 -10.22
CA PHE A 85 -0.44 15.65 -10.32
C PHE A 85 0.81 16.32 -9.73
N ASN A 86 1.12 17.54 -10.14
CA ASN A 86 2.32 18.22 -9.64
C ASN A 86 2.24 18.51 -8.14
N ASP A 87 1.06 18.86 -7.64
CA ASP A 87 0.82 19.15 -6.23
C ASP A 87 0.99 17.88 -5.39
N PHE A 88 0.33 16.78 -5.76
CA PHE A 88 0.52 15.47 -5.15
C PHE A 88 1.99 15.04 -5.18
N GLN A 89 2.63 15.07 -6.35
CA GLN A 89 4.03 14.66 -6.48
C GLN A 89 4.95 15.46 -5.56
N SER A 90 4.75 16.77 -5.44
CA SER A 90 5.57 17.62 -4.58
C SER A 90 5.43 17.25 -3.09
N HIS A 91 4.21 16.92 -2.64
CA HIS A 91 3.95 16.50 -1.27
C HIS A 91 4.52 15.10 -0.97
N PHE A 92 4.42 14.17 -1.93
CA PHE A 92 5.06 12.85 -1.81
C PHE A 92 6.58 12.96 -1.74
N GLU A 93 7.21 13.78 -2.59
CA GLU A 93 8.66 13.99 -2.54
C GLU A 93 9.11 14.69 -1.26
N ALA A 94 8.30 15.60 -0.72
CA ALA A 94 8.58 16.25 0.55
C ALA A 94 8.56 15.26 1.73
N GLU A 95 7.61 14.32 1.76
CA GLU A 95 7.50 13.34 2.86
C GLU A 95 8.45 12.14 2.70
N PHE A 96 8.60 11.62 1.49
CA PHE A 96 9.30 10.34 1.24
C PHE A 96 10.66 10.51 0.54
N GLY A 97 11.04 11.73 0.18
CA GLY A 97 12.22 11.99 -0.64
C GLY A 97 12.01 11.64 -2.11
N LYS A 98 13.09 11.59 -2.89
CA LYS A 98 13.02 11.27 -4.32
C LYS A 98 12.56 9.83 -4.58
N PRO A 99 11.79 9.60 -5.67
CA PRO A 99 11.35 8.26 -6.03
C PRO A 99 12.54 7.34 -6.33
N THR A 100 12.40 6.08 -5.97
CA THR A 100 13.40 5.04 -6.27
C THR A 100 13.45 4.68 -7.75
N SER A 101 12.37 4.92 -8.48
CA SER A 101 12.29 4.71 -9.93
C SER A 101 11.30 5.67 -10.56
N GLU A 102 11.60 6.08 -11.78
CA GLU A 102 10.72 6.85 -12.64
C GLU A 102 10.68 6.27 -14.06
N SER A 103 9.56 6.45 -14.74
CA SER A 103 9.41 6.12 -16.17
C SER A 103 8.42 7.07 -16.84
N ASN A 104 8.42 7.12 -18.16
CA ASN A 104 7.39 7.87 -18.89
C ASN A 104 6.09 7.07 -18.88
N GLY A 105 4.99 7.70 -18.46
CA GLY A 105 3.63 7.21 -18.67
C GLY A 105 3.16 7.50 -20.10
N ASN A 106 1.97 6.99 -20.45
CA ASN A 106 1.41 7.14 -21.79
C ASN A 106 0.56 8.41 -21.93
N GLU A 107 0.20 9.02 -20.81
CA GLU A 107 -0.80 10.08 -20.66
C GLU A 107 -0.16 11.47 -20.56
N GLY A 108 1.13 11.58 -20.90
CA GLY A 108 1.92 12.82 -20.75
C GLY A 108 2.45 13.06 -19.33
N PHE A 109 2.21 12.11 -18.42
CA PHE A 109 2.70 12.13 -17.04
C PHE A 109 3.83 11.11 -16.85
N LYS A 110 4.70 11.34 -15.86
CA LYS A 110 5.64 10.31 -15.41
C LYS A 110 4.94 9.32 -14.49
N ASN A 111 5.49 8.11 -14.41
CA ASN A 111 5.16 7.14 -13.37
C ASN A 111 6.29 7.15 -12.35
N TYR A 112 5.96 7.39 -11.08
CA TYR A 112 6.91 7.37 -9.97
C TYR A 112 6.63 6.22 -9.03
N ALA A 113 7.69 5.62 -8.49
CA ALA A 113 7.57 4.65 -7.43
C ALA A 113 8.66 4.77 -6.37
N TRP A 114 8.27 4.56 -5.11
CA TRP A 114 9.16 4.34 -3.97
C TRP A 114 9.00 2.90 -3.52
N ASN A 115 10.06 2.12 -3.66
CA ASN A 115 10.12 0.75 -3.19
C ASN A 115 10.89 0.72 -1.87
N LEU A 116 10.16 0.58 -0.77
CA LEU A 116 10.67 0.50 0.59
C LEU A 116 10.53 -0.95 1.08
N ASP A 117 11.17 -1.29 2.21
CA ASP A 117 11.28 -2.67 2.72
C ASP A 117 9.97 -3.48 2.72
N ASN A 118 8.89 -2.91 3.23
CA ASN A 118 7.58 -3.53 3.34
C ASN A 118 6.45 -2.64 2.81
N VAL A 119 6.79 -1.57 2.08
CA VAL A 119 5.84 -0.60 1.55
C VAL A 119 6.23 -0.23 0.13
N GLN A 120 5.24 -0.18 -0.75
CA GLN A 120 5.38 0.40 -2.08
C GLN A 120 4.48 1.63 -2.17
N ILE A 121 5.05 2.70 -2.71
CA ILE A 121 4.33 3.92 -3.02
C ILE A 121 4.38 4.12 -4.53
N VAL A 122 3.25 4.46 -5.14
CA VAL A 122 3.15 4.73 -6.57
C VAL A 122 2.35 6.00 -6.85
N HIS A 123 2.80 6.73 -7.87
CA HIS A 123 2.11 7.88 -8.44
C HIS A 123 2.14 7.79 -9.96
N TYR A 124 0.98 7.69 -10.60
CA TYR A 124 0.86 7.68 -12.05
C TYR A 124 -0.52 8.12 -12.50
N VAL A 125 -0.65 8.45 -13.79
CA VAL A 125 -1.94 8.61 -14.45
C VAL A 125 -2.14 7.41 -15.37
N PHE A 126 -3.36 6.88 -15.43
CA PHE A 126 -3.73 5.78 -16.30
C PHE A 126 -5.09 6.04 -16.94
N ASP A 127 -5.20 5.86 -18.25
CA ASP A 127 -6.48 6.04 -18.95
C ASP A 127 -7.24 4.72 -19.11
N ARG A 128 -8.39 4.59 -18.46
CA ARG A 128 -9.32 3.46 -18.63
C ARG A 128 -10.67 3.88 -19.21
N PHE A 129 -11.22 4.97 -18.68
CA PHE A 129 -12.48 5.58 -19.07
C PHE A 129 -12.35 7.11 -19.12
N GLY A 130 -11.13 7.59 -19.35
CA GLY A 130 -10.65 8.91 -18.97
C GLY A 130 -9.41 8.79 -18.08
N PRO A 131 -8.60 9.85 -17.98
CA PRO A 131 -7.35 9.81 -17.25
C PRO A 131 -7.60 9.78 -15.74
N GLU A 132 -7.21 8.68 -15.10
CA GLU A 132 -7.33 8.44 -13.65
C GLU A 132 -5.97 8.69 -12.99
N GLU A 133 -5.93 9.61 -12.02
CA GLU A 133 -4.75 9.85 -11.21
C GLU A 133 -4.71 8.86 -10.04
N HIS A 134 -3.69 8.01 -10.00
CA HIS A 134 -3.50 6.98 -8.99
C HIS A 134 -2.36 7.35 -8.05
N MET A 135 -2.72 7.55 -6.78
CA MET A 135 -1.80 7.82 -5.69
C MET A 135 -2.02 6.82 -4.58
N ARG A 136 -1.07 5.89 -4.40
CA ARG A 136 -1.28 4.73 -3.51
C ARG A 136 -0.06 4.40 -2.68
N ILE A 137 -0.30 4.01 -1.44
CA ILE A 137 0.69 3.44 -0.52
C ILE A 137 0.20 2.06 -0.12
N LYS A 138 0.94 1.02 -0.47
CA LYS A 138 0.56 -0.37 -0.23
C LYS A 138 1.57 -1.08 0.64
N ARG A 139 1.10 -1.81 1.64
CA ARG A 139 1.92 -2.74 2.40
C ARG A 139 2.24 -3.96 1.56
N ILE A 140 3.53 -4.22 1.35
CA ILE A 140 4.00 -5.44 0.71
C ILE A 140 4.22 -6.47 1.82
N LYS A 141 3.45 -7.56 1.80
CA LYS A 141 3.78 -8.73 2.61
C LYS A 141 5.12 -9.26 2.11
N LYS A 142 6.15 -9.26 2.96
CA LYS A 142 7.36 -10.04 2.65
C LYS A 142 6.88 -11.45 2.34
N HIS A 143 7.17 -11.92 1.13
CA HIS A 143 7.09 -13.35 0.89
C HIS A 143 8.04 -13.99 1.90
N ASP A 144 7.50 -14.59 2.96
CA ASP A 144 8.27 -15.50 3.77
C ASP A 144 8.76 -16.59 2.84
N ASN A 145 10.05 -16.56 2.52
CA ASN A 145 10.75 -17.62 1.81
C ASN A 145 10.77 -18.94 2.61
N SER A 146 10.02 -19.04 3.71
CA SER A 146 9.80 -20.27 4.50
C SER A 146 9.24 -21.41 3.64
N TYR A 147 8.49 -21.10 2.57
CA TYR A 147 8.05 -22.12 1.60
C TYR A 147 9.20 -22.74 0.78
N LYS A 148 10.30 -22.03 0.55
CA LYS A 148 11.48 -22.59 -0.13
C LYS A 148 12.33 -23.45 0.81
N GLN A 149 12.40 -23.11 2.10
CA GLN A 149 13.15 -23.89 3.08
C GLN A 149 12.43 -25.19 3.46
N ALA A 150 11.10 -25.15 3.65
CA ALA A 150 10.32 -26.36 3.96
C ALA A 150 10.32 -27.39 2.81
N ASN A 151 10.37 -26.94 1.55
CA ASN A 151 10.45 -27.82 0.39
C ASN A 151 11.85 -28.39 0.17
N ASN A 152 12.92 -27.67 0.52
CA ASN A 152 14.29 -28.19 0.45
C ASN A 152 14.57 -29.23 1.54
N ILE A 153 14.04 -29.04 2.76
CA ILE A 153 14.18 -30.02 3.85
C ILE A 153 13.45 -31.33 3.48
N LYS A 154 12.20 -31.23 2.99
CA LYS A 154 11.45 -32.43 2.54
C LYS A 154 12.09 -33.15 1.35
N ARG A 155 12.75 -32.43 0.43
CA ARG A 155 13.45 -33.03 -0.70
C ARG A 155 14.68 -33.82 -0.25
N ASN A 156 15.48 -33.23 0.65
CA ASN A 156 16.68 -33.86 1.19
C ASN A 156 16.33 -35.10 2.03
N ASP A 157 15.26 -35.07 2.82
CA ASP A 157 14.79 -36.25 3.56
C ASP A 157 14.31 -37.37 2.61
N SER A 158 13.69 -37.03 1.48
CA SER A 158 13.26 -38.04 0.50
C SER A 158 14.43 -38.68 -0.24
N GLU A 159 15.47 -37.91 -0.54
CA GLU A 159 16.68 -38.43 -1.19
C GLU A 159 17.54 -39.25 -0.22
N PHE A 160 17.67 -38.81 1.03
CA PHE A 160 18.38 -39.55 2.08
C PHE A 160 17.69 -40.90 2.34
N ASN A 161 16.36 -40.94 2.44
CA ASN A 161 15.60 -42.18 2.61
C ASN A 161 15.69 -43.12 1.39
N LYS A 162 15.78 -42.59 0.17
CA LYS A 162 16.03 -43.39 -1.04
C LYS A 162 17.46 -43.93 -1.10
N LEU A 163 18.44 -43.21 -0.58
CA LEU A 163 19.83 -43.66 -0.51
C LEU A 163 20.00 -44.76 0.54
N TRP A 164 19.39 -44.60 1.71
CA TRP A 164 19.42 -45.58 2.79
C TRP A 164 18.70 -46.89 2.45
N SER A 165 17.54 -46.82 1.80
CA SER A 165 16.83 -48.05 1.34
C SER A 165 17.60 -48.85 0.29
N ARG A 166 18.52 -48.23 -0.45
CA ARG A 166 19.43 -48.94 -1.37
C ARG A 166 20.66 -49.56 -0.69
N LEU A 167 21.06 -49.04 0.47
CA LEU A 167 22.25 -49.52 1.20
C LEU A 167 21.92 -50.66 2.18
N ILE A 168 20.67 -50.79 2.62
CA ILE A 168 20.24 -51.81 3.60
C ILE A 168 19.38 -52.90 2.94
N GLY A 169 19.67 -53.23 1.68
CA GLY A 169 18.89 -54.15 0.85
C GLY A 169 18.35 -55.39 1.57
N LYS A 170 17.05 -55.65 1.36
CA LYS A 170 16.51 -57.01 1.29
C LYS A 170 16.58 -57.48 -0.15
#